data_AF-A0A7S0GSL0-F1
#
_entry.id   AF-A0A7S0GSL0-F1
#
_cell.length_a   1.000
_cell.length_b   1.000
_cell.length_c   1.000
_cell.angle_alpha   90.00
_cell.angle_beta   90.00
_cell.angle_gamma   90.00
#
_symmetry.space_group_name_H-M   'P 1'
#
loop_
_entity.id
_entity.type
_entity.pdbx_description
1 polymer ?
#
loop_
_entity_poly.entity_id
_entity_poly.type
_entity_poly.pdbx_seq_one_letter_code
_entity_poly.pdbx_strand_id
1 'polypeptide(L)'
;SMYLPGDPRLSPLHAQQSPHLKQHAEGLVKWFPWGAEAVRHAQAERCLIFLSIGYHTCHPARVMCDSVFSLHNVAKSLSNFVCIKVDSLEHPEIQKIYLKFLQYNHGISGMPICVICSPDLDPMCGWSYLENDNPKHLAQDPKKKGVYPTLSNMLETVFDNWIGKQRKTEEIA
;
A
#
# COMPACT_ATOMS: atom_id res chain seq x y z
N SER A 1 4.00 21.43 -5.87
CA SER A 1 3.62 20.38 -6.82
C SER A 1 3.06 19.23 -6.00
N MET A 2 1.74 19.04 -6.00
CA MET A 2 1.04 17.99 -5.28
C MET A 2 0.73 16.92 -6.30
N TYR A 3 1.23 15.70 -6.09
CA TYR A 3 1.11 14.60 -7.04
C TYR A 3 -0.37 14.42 -7.41
N LEU A 4 -0.73 14.68 -8.67
CA LEU A 4 -2.04 14.34 -9.20
C LEU A 4 -1.96 12.90 -9.68
N PRO A 5 -2.81 11.98 -9.19
CA PRO A 5 -2.74 10.58 -9.57
C PRO A 5 -2.78 10.41 -11.09
N GLY A 6 -1.89 9.57 -11.61
CA GLY A 6 -2.06 9.04 -12.95
C GLY A 6 -3.36 8.24 -13.03
N ASP A 7 -4.05 8.34 -14.16
CA ASP A 7 -5.25 7.56 -14.45
C ASP A 7 -5.03 6.07 -14.14
N PRO A 8 -5.83 5.45 -13.24
CA PRO A 8 -5.67 4.04 -12.88
C PRO A 8 -5.74 3.09 -14.08
N ARG A 9 -6.43 3.50 -15.17
CA ARG A 9 -6.46 2.76 -16.45
C ARG A 9 -5.08 2.62 -17.10
N LEU A 10 -4.12 3.46 -16.71
CA LEU A 10 -2.73 3.43 -17.17
C LEU A 10 -1.84 2.58 -16.24
N SER A 11 -2.42 1.75 -15.38
CA SER A 11 -1.69 0.79 -14.56
C SER A 11 -0.85 -0.16 -15.44
N PRO A 12 0.47 -0.28 -15.21
CA PRO A 12 1.32 -1.25 -15.90
C PRO A 12 0.93 -2.72 -15.64
N LEU A 13 0.02 -2.98 -14.68
CA LEU A 13 -0.45 -4.33 -14.38
C LEU A 13 -1.22 -4.99 -15.53
N HIS A 14 -1.78 -4.23 -16.47
CA HIS A 14 -2.45 -4.78 -17.65
C HIS A 14 -1.53 -5.66 -18.50
N ALA A 15 -0.22 -5.41 -18.47
CA ALA A 15 0.78 -6.15 -19.24
C ALA A 15 1.38 -7.36 -18.49
N GLN A 16 1.09 -7.51 -17.19
CA GLN A 16 1.65 -8.58 -16.37
C GLN A 16 1.00 -9.92 -16.70
N GLN A 17 1.70 -11.04 -16.51
CA GLN A 17 1.13 -12.38 -16.73
C GLN A 17 0.45 -12.96 -15.48
N SER A 18 0.94 -12.60 -14.28
CA SER A 18 0.36 -13.02 -13.01
C SER A 18 -1.15 -12.73 -12.95
N PRO A 19 -1.99 -13.76 -12.70
CA PRO A 19 -3.41 -13.55 -12.45
C PRO A 19 -3.67 -12.66 -11.24
N HIS A 20 -2.82 -12.73 -10.21
CA HIS A 20 -2.94 -11.87 -9.03
C HIS A 20 -2.80 -10.40 -9.43
N LEU A 21 -1.76 -10.07 -10.21
CA LEU A 21 -1.51 -8.69 -10.64
C LEU A 21 -2.59 -8.17 -11.58
N LYS A 22 -3.02 -8.96 -12.57
CA LYS A 22 -4.07 -8.56 -13.52
C LYS A 22 -5.38 -8.18 -12.83
N GLN A 23 -5.75 -8.87 -11.74
CA GLN A 23 -6.97 -8.55 -10.99
C GLN A 23 -7.00 -7.10 -10.47
N HIS A 24 -5.84 -6.48 -10.27
CA HIS A 24 -5.72 -5.12 -9.76
C HIS A 24 -5.56 -4.05 -10.85
N ALA A 25 -5.52 -4.45 -12.13
CA ALA A 25 -5.19 -3.54 -13.23
C ALA A 25 -6.28 -2.47 -13.48
N GLU A 26 -7.56 -2.81 -13.26
CA GLU A 26 -8.71 -1.92 -13.48
C GLU A 26 -9.20 -1.19 -12.21
N GLY A 27 -8.50 -1.36 -11.08
CA GLY A 27 -8.90 -0.78 -9.79
C GLY A 27 -8.74 0.75 -9.73
N LEU A 28 -9.19 1.36 -8.63
CA LEU A 28 -9.04 2.81 -8.40
C LEU A 28 -7.62 3.24 -8.05
N VAL A 29 -6.76 2.29 -7.66
CA VAL A 29 -5.38 2.53 -7.27
C VAL A 29 -4.49 2.22 -8.47
N LYS A 30 -3.63 3.18 -8.85
CA LYS A 30 -2.61 2.96 -9.87
C LYS A 30 -1.46 2.14 -9.28
N TRP A 31 -1.47 0.84 -9.57
CA TRP A 31 -0.44 -0.09 -9.11
C TRP A 31 0.70 -0.23 -10.11
N PHE A 32 1.92 -0.36 -9.61
CA PHE A 32 3.07 -0.87 -10.35
C PHE A 32 3.33 -2.34 -9.95
N PRO A 33 3.86 -3.17 -10.86
CA PRO A 33 4.39 -4.47 -10.48
C PRO A 33 5.67 -4.29 -9.66
N TRP A 34 6.05 -5.30 -8.90
CA TRP A 34 7.36 -5.35 -8.29
C TRP A 34 8.45 -5.26 -9.37
N GLY A 35 9.42 -4.36 -9.20
CA GLY A 35 10.53 -4.21 -10.14
C GLY A 35 11.24 -2.86 -10.02
N ALA A 36 12.40 -2.77 -10.69
CA ALA A 36 13.26 -1.60 -10.62
C ALA A 36 12.62 -0.31 -11.17
N GLU A 37 11.65 -0.42 -12.08
CA GLU A 37 10.93 0.74 -12.62
C GLU A 37 10.17 1.49 -11.52
N ALA A 38 9.41 0.77 -10.70
CA ALA A 38 8.62 1.38 -9.63
C ALA A 38 9.51 2.05 -8.57
N VAL A 39 10.63 1.42 -8.23
CA VAL A 39 11.61 1.95 -7.28
C VAL A 39 12.27 3.22 -7.83
N ARG A 40 12.75 3.18 -9.08
CA ARG A 40 13.34 4.37 -9.73
C ARG A 40 12.34 5.53 -9.80
N HIS A 41 11.07 5.22 -10.07
CA HIS A 41 10.01 6.22 -10.07
C HIS A 41 9.83 6.85 -8.69
N ALA A 42 9.77 6.04 -7.63
CA ALA A 42 9.68 6.53 -6.24
C ALA A 42 10.88 7.41 -5.85
N GLN A 43 12.09 7.02 -6.23
CA GLN A 43 13.32 7.78 -5.98
C GLN A 43 13.34 9.12 -6.72
N ALA A 44 13.01 9.11 -8.01
CA ALA A 44 12.97 10.33 -8.83
C ALA A 44 11.96 11.35 -8.28
N GLU A 45 10.80 10.87 -7.85
CA GLU A 45 9.71 11.71 -7.32
C GLU A 45 9.84 11.96 -5.81
N ARG A 46 10.86 11.40 -5.15
CA ARG A 46 11.08 11.46 -3.68
C ARG A 46 9.82 11.07 -2.89
N CYS A 47 9.10 10.08 -3.42
CA CYS A 47 7.79 9.65 -2.95
C CYS A 47 7.91 8.34 -2.18
N LEU A 48 7.14 8.21 -1.09
CA LEU A 48 7.08 6.96 -0.33
C LEU A 48 6.47 5.83 -1.16
N ILE A 49 6.90 4.62 -0.86
CA ILE A 49 6.39 3.41 -1.51
C ILE A 49 5.33 2.77 -0.61
N PHE A 50 4.20 2.40 -1.20
CA PHE A 50 3.21 1.54 -0.56
C PHE A 50 3.27 0.14 -1.18
N LEU A 51 3.79 -0.84 -0.43
CA LEU A 51 3.85 -2.24 -0.85
C LEU A 51 2.60 -2.99 -0.41
N SER A 52 2.00 -3.75 -1.31
CA SER A 52 0.95 -4.73 -0.99
C SER A 52 1.28 -6.09 -1.60
N ILE A 53 1.65 -7.03 -0.75
CA ILE A 53 2.13 -8.37 -1.10
C ILE A 53 1.02 -9.38 -0.84
N GLY A 54 0.67 -10.16 -1.86
CA GLY A 54 -0.41 -11.13 -1.83
C GLY A 54 -0.20 -12.25 -2.85
N TYR A 55 -1.21 -13.09 -3.00
CA TYR A 55 -1.31 -14.08 -4.08
C TYR A 55 -2.78 -14.31 -4.39
N HIS A 56 -3.08 -14.84 -5.58
CA HIS A 56 -4.44 -14.85 -6.13
C HIS A 56 -5.47 -15.66 -5.31
N THR A 57 -5.08 -16.74 -4.63
CA THR A 57 -5.98 -17.55 -3.77
C THR A 57 -6.02 -17.10 -2.31
N CYS A 58 -5.31 -16.02 -1.95
CA CYS A 58 -5.31 -15.51 -0.59
C CYS A 58 -6.64 -14.82 -0.26
N HIS A 59 -7.52 -15.49 0.48
CA HIS A 59 -8.85 -14.96 0.79
C HIS A 59 -8.81 -13.57 1.48
N PRO A 60 -8.03 -13.33 2.55
CA PRO A 60 -7.96 -12.00 3.16
C PRO A 60 -7.44 -10.91 2.21
N ALA A 61 -6.46 -11.21 1.36
CA ALA A 61 -5.94 -10.26 0.38
C ALA A 61 -6.99 -9.89 -0.67
N ARG A 62 -7.77 -10.87 -1.12
CA ARG A 62 -8.88 -10.64 -2.05
C ARG A 62 -9.98 -9.79 -1.40
N VAL A 63 -10.40 -10.12 -0.19
CA VAL A 63 -11.43 -9.36 0.52
C VAL A 63 -10.99 -7.92 0.74
N MET A 64 -9.76 -7.69 1.19
CA MET A 64 -9.23 -6.34 1.39
C MET A 64 -9.14 -5.55 0.07
N CYS A 65 -8.82 -6.21 -1.05
CA CYS A 65 -8.86 -5.57 -2.36
C CYS A 65 -10.28 -5.11 -2.71
N ASP A 66 -11.25 -6.02 -2.60
CA ASP A 66 -12.62 -5.76 -3.03
C ASP A 66 -13.33 -4.76 -2.10
N SER A 67 -12.95 -4.70 -0.82
CA SER A 67 -13.66 -3.92 0.21
C SER A 67 -12.97 -2.63 0.66
N VAL A 68 -11.64 -2.54 0.55
CA VAL A 68 -10.85 -1.39 1.03
C VAL A 68 -10.17 -0.64 -0.13
N PHE A 69 -9.44 -1.34 -1.00
CA PHE A 69 -8.75 -0.68 -2.14
C PHE A 69 -9.70 -0.16 -3.22
N SER A 70 -10.97 -0.60 -3.21
CA SER A 70 -12.05 -0.10 -4.06
C SER A 70 -12.71 1.18 -3.53
N LEU A 71 -12.34 1.67 -2.35
CA LEU A 71 -12.93 2.87 -1.76
C LEU A 71 -12.20 4.13 -2.25
N HIS A 72 -12.96 5.14 -2.69
CA HIS A 72 -12.41 6.39 -3.20
C HIS A 72 -11.54 7.15 -2.20
N ASN A 73 -11.88 7.13 -0.90
CA ASN A 73 -11.07 7.80 0.13
C ASN A 73 -9.71 7.11 0.28
N VAL A 74 -9.68 5.77 0.31
CA VAL A 74 -8.43 5.00 0.38
C VAL A 74 -7.59 5.20 -0.87
N ALA A 75 -8.20 5.12 -2.06
CA ALA A 75 -7.51 5.36 -3.32
C ALA A 75 -6.92 6.78 -3.39
N LYS A 76 -7.63 7.78 -2.86
CA LYS A 76 -7.13 9.14 -2.74
C LYS A 76 -5.92 9.22 -1.80
N SER A 77 -5.97 8.61 -0.62
CA SER A 77 -4.81 8.63 0.29
C SER A 77 -3.61 7.89 -0.32
N LEU A 78 -3.84 6.77 -1.01
CA LEU A 78 -2.82 6.00 -1.73
C LEU A 78 -2.21 6.72 -2.94
N SER A 79 -2.91 7.70 -3.53
CA SER A 79 -2.37 8.48 -4.65
C SER A 79 -1.13 9.32 -4.30
N ASN A 80 -0.87 9.51 -3.00
CA ASN A 80 0.33 10.17 -2.50
C ASN A 80 1.57 9.24 -2.42
N PHE A 81 1.43 7.99 -2.85
CA PHE A 81 2.45 6.94 -2.76
C PHE A 81 2.69 6.31 -4.14
N VAL A 82 3.90 5.79 -4.35
CA VAL A 82 4.13 4.80 -5.40
C VAL A 82 3.62 3.46 -4.90
N CYS A 83 2.44 3.05 -5.38
CA CYS A 83 1.80 1.81 -4.97
C CYS A 83 2.36 0.64 -5.77
N ILE A 84 2.95 -0.36 -5.09
CA ILE A 84 3.54 -1.54 -5.69
C ILE A 84 2.77 -2.79 -5.24
N LYS A 85 2.35 -3.58 -6.22
CA LYS A 85 1.70 -4.87 -6.02
C LYS A 85 2.71 -5.99 -6.25
N VAL A 86 2.79 -6.93 -5.33
CA VAL A 86 3.73 -8.06 -5.40
C VAL A 86 2.96 -9.37 -5.35
N ASP A 87 3.16 -10.24 -6.33
CA ASP A 87 2.73 -11.63 -6.26
C ASP A 87 3.79 -12.46 -5.53
N SER A 88 3.45 -12.94 -4.34
CA SER A 88 4.31 -13.78 -3.51
C SER A 88 4.58 -15.17 -4.07
N LEU A 89 3.80 -15.66 -5.05
CA LEU A 89 4.13 -16.89 -5.77
C LEU A 89 5.29 -16.68 -6.74
N GLU A 90 5.39 -15.49 -7.34
CA GLU A 90 6.50 -15.10 -8.22
C GLU A 90 7.71 -14.58 -7.42
N HIS A 91 7.46 -13.92 -6.28
CA HIS A 91 8.46 -13.27 -5.43
C HIS A 91 8.39 -13.70 -3.95
N PRO A 92 8.58 -14.99 -3.62
CA PRO A 92 8.53 -15.47 -2.24
C PRO A 92 9.62 -14.88 -1.33
N GLU A 93 10.76 -14.51 -1.91
CA GLU A 93 11.87 -13.83 -1.22
C GLU A 93 11.46 -12.46 -0.67
N ILE A 94 10.68 -11.70 -1.46
CA ILE A 94 10.19 -10.38 -1.07
C ILE A 94 9.17 -10.52 0.05
N GLN A 95 8.23 -11.46 -0.08
CA GLN A 95 7.29 -11.79 1.00
C GLN A 95 8.02 -12.09 2.31
N LYS A 96 9.08 -12.91 2.27
CA LYS A 96 9.84 -13.31 3.46
C LYS A 96 10.51 -12.13 4.14
N ILE A 97 11.09 -11.19 3.38
CA ILE A 97 11.75 -10.00 3.92
C ILE A 97 10.74 -9.13 4.68
N TYR A 98 9.64 -8.77 4.03
CA TYR A 98 8.66 -7.85 4.62
C TYR A 98 7.81 -8.50 5.70
N LEU A 99 7.53 -9.81 5.61
CA LEU A 99 6.89 -10.55 6.70
C LEU A 99 7.75 -10.55 7.95
N LYS A 100 9.06 -10.80 7.81
CA LYS A 100 10.00 -10.73 8.93
C LYS A 100 10.00 -9.34 9.56
N PHE A 101 10.06 -8.28 8.74
CA PHE A 101 9.98 -6.91 9.24
C PHE A 101 8.73 -6.70 10.11
N LEU A 102 7.54 -7.12 9.64
CA LEU A 102 6.30 -7.01 10.41
C LEU A 102 6.31 -7.83 11.70
N GLN A 103 6.83 -9.05 11.64
CA GLN A 103 6.91 -9.94 12.80
C GLN A 103 7.84 -9.36 13.88
N TYR A 104 9.04 -8.91 13.50
CA TYR A 104 10.02 -8.41 14.45
C TYR A 104 9.65 -7.05 15.06
N ASN A 105 9.10 -6.13 14.28
CA ASN A 105 8.84 -4.75 14.74
C ASN A 105 7.45 -4.55 15.31
N HIS A 106 6.47 -5.34 14.87
CA HIS A 106 5.07 -5.13 15.21
C HIS A 106 4.39 -6.38 15.78
N GLY A 107 5.07 -7.54 15.82
CA GLY A 107 4.45 -8.80 16.22
C GLY A 107 3.34 -9.26 15.26
N ILE A 108 3.28 -8.69 14.06
CA ILE A 108 2.21 -8.95 13.09
C ILE A 108 2.58 -10.13 12.22
N SER A 109 1.62 -11.04 12.02
CA SER A 109 1.66 -12.09 11.01
C SER A 109 0.36 -12.11 10.21
N GLY A 110 0.40 -12.61 8.99
CA GLY A 110 -0.78 -12.76 8.13
C GLY A 110 -0.63 -12.10 6.77
N MET A 111 -1.75 -12.00 6.06
CA MET A 111 -1.85 -11.50 4.69
C MET A 111 -3.09 -10.60 4.53
N PRO A 112 -3.11 -9.67 3.56
CA PRO A 112 -1.96 -9.26 2.75
C PRO A 112 -0.91 -8.59 3.64
N ILE A 113 0.37 -8.72 3.27
CA ILE A 113 1.42 -7.94 3.92
C ILE A 113 1.41 -6.59 3.23
N CYS A 114 1.23 -5.52 4.00
CA CYS A 114 1.44 -4.19 3.43
C CYS A 114 2.35 -3.34 4.29
N VAL A 115 3.23 -2.63 3.61
CA VAL A 115 4.36 -1.94 4.22
C VAL A 115 4.53 -0.60 3.51
N ILE A 116 4.71 0.46 4.29
CA ILE A 116 5.17 1.74 3.76
C ILE A 116 6.69 1.74 3.86
N CYS A 117 7.35 2.05 2.75
CA CYS A 117 8.79 2.13 2.67
C CYS A 117 9.24 3.53 2.24
N SER A 118 10.50 3.85 2.55
CA SER A 118 11.23 4.93 1.92
C SER A 118 11.30 4.74 0.39
N PRO A 119 11.66 5.77 -0.39
CA PRO A 119 11.95 5.60 -1.82
C PRO A 119 13.01 4.53 -2.12
N ASP A 120 13.88 4.23 -1.15
CA ASP A 120 14.97 3.24 -1.26
C ASP A 120 14.57 1.85 -0.76
N LEU A 121 13.27 1.58 -0.59
CA LEU A 121 12.69 0.33 -0.10
C LEU A 121 12.94 0.00 1.38
N ASP A 122 13.46 0.95 2.17
CA ASP A 122 13.61 0.74 3.62
C ASP A 122 12.23 0.73 4.29
N PRO A 123 11.83 -0.37 4.96
CA PRO A 123 10.52 -0.46 5.58
C PRO A 123 10.42 0.47 6.80
N MET A 124 9.36 1.28 6.85
CA MET A 124 9.13 2.24 7.92
C MET A 124 8.06 1.78 8.91
N CYS A 125 6.97 1.25 8.38
CA CYS A 125 5.87 0.68 9.16
C CYS A 125 5.04 -0.25 8.26
N GLY A 126 4.20 -1.07 8.86
CA GLY A 126 3.26 -1.85 8.09
C GLY A 126 2.28 -2.62 8.95
N TRP A 127 1.41 -3.34 8.26
CA TRP A 127 0.25 -3.99 8.84
C TRP A 127 -0.14 -5.21 8.00
N SER A 128 -1.10 -5.97 8.52
CA SER A 128 -1.74 -7.09 7.82
C SER A 128 -3.19 -6.71 7.50
N TYR A 129 -4.08 -7.68 7.32
CA TYR A 129 -5.50 -7.45 7.04
C TYR A 129 -6.16 -6.33 7.87
N LEU A 130 -6.81 -5.38 7.18
CA LEU A 130 -7.57 -4.27 7.76
C LEU A 130 -8.89 -4.10 7.00
N GLU A 131 -9.99 -3.89 7.72
CA GLU A 131 -11.31 -3.59 7.15
C GLU A 131 -11.95 -2.33 7.72
N ASN A 132 -11.25 -1.57 8.56
CA ASN A 132 -11.86 -0.46 9.29
C ASN A 132 -12.31 0.69 8.38
N ASP A 133 -11.84 0.76 7.13
CA ASP A 133 -12.38 1.68 6.12
C ASP A 133 -13.69 1.19 5.50
N ASN A 134 -13.97 -0.12 5.54
CA ASN A 134 -15.16 -0.70 4.93
C ASN A 134 -16.42 -0.30 5.73
N PRO A 135 -17.34 0.50 5.14
CA PRO A 135 -18.53 0.97 5.84
C PRO A 135 -19.43 -0.17 6.33
N LYS A 136 -19.44 -1.32 5.63
CA LYS A 136 -20.22 -2.50 6.02
C LYS A 136 -19.64 -3.16 7.27
N HIS A 137 -18.32 -3.23 7.37
CA HIS A 137 -17.63 -3.76 8.55
C HIS A 137 -17.92 -2.88 9.78
N LEU A 138 -17.82 -1.55 9.62
CA LEU A 138 -18.13 -0.60 10.69
C LEU A 138 -19.61 -0.60 11.10
N ALA A 139 -20.53 -0.85 10.17
CA ALA A 139 -21.96 -0.92 10.45
C ALA A 139 -22.35 -2.15 11.30
N GLN A 140 -21.57 -3.25 11.22
CA GLN A 140 -21.81 -4.46 11.99
C GLN A 140 -21.38 -4.32 13.46
N ASP A 141 -20.45 -3.42 13.76
CA ASP A 141 -19.98 -3.16 15.11
C ASP A 141 -19.71 -1.66 15.33
N PRO A 142 -20.77 -0.86 15.60
CA PRO A 142 -20.65 0.58 15.76
C PRO A 142 -19.70 1.01 16.89
N LYS A 143 -19.45 0.13 17.86
CA LYS A 143 -18.53 0.37 18.98
C LYS A 143 -17.06 0.38 18.53
N LYS A 144 -16.74 -0.18 17.36
CA LYS A 144 -15.39 -0.14 16.78
C LYS A 144 -15.10 1.14 16.00
N LYS A 145 -16.13 1.93 15.68
CA LYS A 145 -15.97 3.18 14.93
C LYS A 145 -15.08 4.15 15.72
N GLY A 146 -13.90 4.45 15.19
CA GLY A 146 -12.92 5.35 15.82
C GLY A 146 -12.03 4.69 16.90
N VAL A 147 -12.19 3.39 17.16
CA VAL A 147 -11.36 2.65 18.14
C VAL A 147 -10.10 2.08 17.46
N TYR A 148 -10.23 1.60 16.23
CA TYR A 148 -9.11 1.05 15.47
C TYR A 148 -8.75 1.97 14.30
N PRO A 149 -7.45 2.13 13.99
CA PRO A 149 -7.03 2.96 12.88
C PRO A 149 -7.56 2.38 11.56
N THR A 150 -8.00 3.29 10.67
CA THR A 150 -8.30 2.98 9.28
C THR A 150 -7.01 3.05 8.46
N LEU A 151 -6.98 2.35 7.34
CA LEU A 151 -5.87 2.44 6.40
C LEU A 151 -5.68 3.88 5.93
N SER A 152 -6.75 4.58 5.55
CA SER A 152 -6.69 5.99 5.16
C SER A 152 -6.00 6.87 6.21
N ASN A 153 -6.40 6.78 7.48
CA ASN A 153 -5.79 7.56 8.56
C ASN A 153 -4.31 7.22 8.76
N MET A 154 -3.93 5.94 8.63
CA MET A 154 -2.53 5.52 8.75
C MET A 154 -1.67 6.07 7.62
N LEU A 155 -2.17 5.99 6.37
CA LEU A 155 -1.49 6.55 5.20
C LEU A 155 -1.27 8.05 5.34
N GLU A 156 -2.32 8.78 5.72
CA GLU A 156 -2.27 10.24 5.91
C GLU A 156 -1.27 10.62 7.01
N THR A 157 -1.31 9.93 8.15
CA THR A 157 -0.39 10.20 9.27
C THR A 157 1.08 10.00 8.86
N VAL A 158 1.39 8.93 8.12
CA VAL A 158 2.76 8.67 7.67
C VAL A 158 3.20 9.69 6.62
N PHE A 159 2.31 10.03 5.70
CA PHE A 159 2.57 11.01 4.65
C PHE A 159 2.83 12.41 5.21
N ASP A 160 1.99 12.89 6.12
CA ASP A 160 2.15 14.21 6.73
C ASP A 160 3.46 14.33 7.52
N ASN A 161 3.83 13.26 8.24
CA ASN A 161 5.10 13.18 8.94
C ASN A 161 6.30 13.18 7.97
N TRP A 162 6.19 12.49 6.83
CA TRP A 162 7.23 12.49 5.80
C TRP A 162 7.44 13.87 5.20
N ILE A 163 6.36 14.52 4.77
CA ILE A 163 6.41 15.87 4.20
C ILE A 163 6.96 16.87 5.23
N GLY A 164 6.55 16.77 6.49
CA GLY A 164 7.09 17.60 7.57
C GLY A 164 8.61 17.43 7.77
N LYS A 165 9.14 16.21 7.62
CA LYS A 165 10.59 15.96 7.68
C LYS A 165 11.34 16.51 6.47
N GLN A 166 10.79 16.37 5.26
CA GLN A 166 11.42 16.88 4.05
C GLN A 166 11.59 18.41 4.10
N ARG A 167 10.53 19.15 4.48
CA ARG A 167 10.60 20.62 4.60
C ARG A 167 11.67 21.10 5.60
N LYS A 168 11.74 20.47 6.77
CA LYS A 168 12.78 20.79 7.77
C LYS A 168 14.20 20.54 7.27
N THR A 169 14.38 19.52 6.43
CA THR A 169 15.68 19.21 5.84
C THR A 169 16.09 20.27 4.80
N GLU A 170 15.12 20.78 4.05
CA GLU A 170 15.32 21.86 3.06
C GLU A 170 15.57 23.23 3.70
N GLU A 171 14.97 23.52 4.86
CA GLU A 171 15.19 24.77 5.60
C GLU A 171 16.58 24.88 6.25
N ILE A 172 17.27 23.75 6.44
CA ILE A 172 18.59 23.67 7.09
C ILE A 172 19.74 23.59 6.06
N ALA A 173 19.43 23.31 4.78
CA ALA A 173 20.39 23.16 3.69
C ALA A 173 20.66 24.47 2.94
#